data_AF-A0A6N6KXA3-F1
#
_entry.id   AF-A0A6N6KXA3-F1
#
_cell.length_a   1.000
_cell.length_b   1.000
_cell.length_c   1.000
_cell.angle_alpha   90.00
_cell.angle_beta   90.00
_cell.angle_gamma   90.00
#
_symmetry.space_group_name_H-M   'P 1'
#
loop_
_entity.id
_entity.type
_entity.pdbx_description
1 polymer ?
#
loop_
_entity_poly.entity_id
_entity_poly.type
_entity_poly.pdbx_seq_one_letter_code
_entity_poly.pdbx_strand_id
1 'polypeptide(L)' 'MHSLRKTWGYHARMQGVDLALIMYKLNHNSIAYTKRYLGITDDELQAIAQKLNL' A
#
# COMPACT_ATOMS: atom_id res chain seq x y z
N MET A 1 -1.84 17.15 -2.03
CA MET A 1 -0.96 17.33 -0.86
C MET A 1 -0.41 15.97 -0.44
N HIS A 2 0.91 15.78 -0.46
CA HIS A 2 1.56 14.57 0.06
C HIS A 2 2.11 14.88 1.45
N SER A 3 1.75 14.07 2.46
CA SER A 3 2.36 14.17 3.79
C SER A 3 3.61 13.32 3.85
N LEU A 4 4.57 13.68 4.71
CA LEU A 4 5.75 12.85 5.01
C LEU A 4 5.38 11.42 5.43
N ARG A 5 4.20 11.25 6.04
CA ARG A 5 3.62 9.95 6.39
C ARG A 5 3.29 9.11 5.16
N LYS A 6 2.71 9.72 4.12
CA LYS A 6 2.44 9.05 2.84
C LYS A 6 3.74 8.70 2.11
N THR A 7 4.73 9.60 2.12
CA THR A 7 6.06 9.35 1.55
C THR A 7 6.76 8.19 2.25
N TRP A 8 6.79 8.19 3.59
CA TRP A 8 7.40 7.10 4.36
C TRP A 8 6.71 5.75 4.07
N GLY A 9 5.37 5.72 4.09
CA GLY A 9 4.63 4.49 3.83
C GLY A 9 4.83 3.94 2.41
N TYR A 10 4.96 4.82 1.41
CA TYR A 10 5.30 4.43 0.04
C TYR A 10 6.69 3.76 -0.03
N HIS A 11 7.72 4.39 0.56
CA HIS A 11 9.06 3.81 0.56
C HIS A 11 9.15 2.51 1.36
N ALA A 12 8.46 2.41 2.50
CA ALA A 12 8.41 1.17 3.29
C ALA A 12 7.82 0.01 2.48
N ARG A 13 6.73 0.24 1.74
CA ARG A 13 6.16 -0.76 0.81
C ARG A 13 7.16 -1.16 -0.26
N MET A 14 7.85 -0.20 -0.87
CA MET A 14 8.86 -0.46 -1.91
C MET A 14 10.09 -1.21 -1.41
N GLN A 15 10.38 -1.14 -0.11
CA GLN A 15 11.40 -1.94 0.55
C GLN A 15 10.90 -3.31 1.05
N GLY A 16 9.65 -3.67 0.75
CA GLY A 16 9.09 -4.98 1.12
C GLY A 16 8.60 -5.08 2.56
N VAL A 17 8.43 -3.96 3.27
CA VAL A 17 7.84 -3.99 4.62
C VAL A 17 6.38 -4.44 4.54
N ASP A 18 6.00 -5.33 5.47
CA ASP A 18 4.65 -5.86 5.55
C ASP A 18 3.59 -4.74 5.74
N LEU A 19 2.46 -4.87 5.04
CA LEU A 19 1.39 -3.86 5.07
C LEU A 19 0.76 -3.71 6.46
N ALA A 20 0.73 -4.74 7.30
CA ALA A 20 0.24 -4.64 8.67
C ALA A 20 1.20 -3.82 9.56
N LEU A 21 2.51 -3.93 9.34
CA LEU A 21 3.49 -3.09 10.04
C LEU A 21 3.40 -1.63 9.61
N ILE A 22 3.23 -1.38 8.30
CA ILE A 22 3.00 -0.04 7.77
C ILE A 22 1.68 0.54 8.33
N MET A 23 0.60 -0.24 8.36
CA MET A 23 -0.69 0.14 8.94
C MET A 23 -0.53 0.54 10.42
N TYR A 24 0.16 -0.28 11.22
CA TYR A 24 0.43 -0.01 12.62
C TYR A 24 1.21 1.30 12.80
N LYS A 25 2.30 1.51 12.06
CA LYS A 25 3.10 2.75 12.13
C LYS A 25 2.31 3.99 11.71
N LEU A 26 1.42 3.84 10.74
CA LEU A 26 0.53 4.91 10.30
C LEU A 26 -0.71 5.04 11.19
N ASN A 27 -0.89 4.26 12.25
CA ASN A 27 -2.07 4.30 13.10
C ASN A 27 -3.39 4.23 12.30
N HIS A 28 -3.41 3.36 11.29
CA HIS A 28 -4.59 3.11 10.48
C HIS A 28 -5.39 1.96 11.07
N ASN A 29 -6.71 2.04 10.96
CA ASN A 29 -7.63 1.06 11.53
C ASN A 29 -7.86 -0.18 10.65
N SER A 30 -7.36 -0.19 9.43
CA SER A 30 -7.55 -1.30 8.49
C SER A 30 -6.51 -1.31 7.38
N ILE A 31 -6.25 -2.50 6.85
CA ILE A 31 -5.39 -2.70 5.68
C ILE A 31 -6.02 -2.05 4.45
N ALA A 32 -7.34 -2.12 4.30
CA ALA A 32 -8.05 -1.47 3.20
C ALA A 32 -7.83 0.05 3.19
N TYR A 33 -7.88 0.69 4.36
CA TYR A 33 -7.55 2.12 4.47
C TYR A 33 -6.08 2.39 4.13
N THR A 34 -5.16 1.55 4.61
CA THR A 34 -3.72 1.68 4.28
C THR A 34 -3.46 1.54 2.78
N LYS A 35 -4.11 0.60 2.09
CA LYS A 35 -4.03 0.46 0.63
C LYS A 35 -4.45 1.73 -0.09
N ARG A 36 -5.64 2.25 0.22
CA ARG A 36 -6.15 3.51 -0.34
C ARG A 36 -5.23 4.69 -0.03
N TYR A 37 -4.72 4.77 1.20
CA TYR A 37 -3.80 5.83 1.62
C TYR A 37 -2.50 5.84 0.81
N LEU A 38 -1.95 4.65 0.53
CA LEU A 38 -0.74 4.47 -0.29
C LEU A 38 -0.99 4.50 -1.80
N GLY A 39 -2.25 4.58 -2.24
CA GLY A 39 -2.60 4.54 -3.67
C GLY A 39 -2.47 3.15 -4.29
N ILE A 40 -2.53 2.09 -3.48
CA ILE A 40 -2.67 0.71 -3.97
C ILE A 40 -4.12 0.55 -4.43
N THR A 41 -4.35 0.56 -5.74
CA THR A 41 -5.67 0.39 -6.34
C THR A 41 -5.87 -1.05 -6.82
N ASP A 42 -7.13 -1.43 -7.04
CA ASP A 42 -7.48 -2.72 -7.64
C ASP A 42 -6.89 -2.88 -9.05
N ASP A 43 -6.47 -1.78 -9.69
CA ASP A 43 -5.76 -1.81 -10.98
C ASP A 43 -4.39 -2.51 -10.87
N GLU A 44 -3.67 -2.36 -9.75
CA GLU A 44 -2.43 -3.12 -9.52
C GLU A 44 -2.73 -4.63 -9.44
N LEU A 45 -3.85 -5.00 -8.81
CA LEU A 45 -4.28 -6.40 -8.72
C LEU A 45 -4.68 -6.95 -10.09
N GLN A 46 -5.42 -6.17 -10.88
CA GLN A 46 -5.79 -6.54 -12.24
C GLN A 46 -4.58 -6.67 -13.15
N ALA A 47 -3.60 -5.75 -13.06
CA ALA A 47 -2.36 -5.84 -13.83
C ALA A 47 -1.53 -7.07 -13.45
N ILE A 48 -1.49 -7.43 -12.16
CA ILE A 48 -0.84 -8.67 -11.70
C ILE A 48 -1.60 -9.90 -12.23
N ALA A 49 -2.93 -9.92 -12.13
CA ALA A 49 -3.75 -11.03 -12.62
C ALA A 49 -3.57 -11.26 -14.13
N GLN A 50 -3.61 -10.18 -14.93
CA GLN A 50 -3.32 -10.24 -16.37
C GLN A 50 -1.89 -10.74 -16.65
N LYS A 51 -0.89 -10.27 -15.90
CA LYS A 51 0.49 -10.71 -16.06
C LYS A 51 0.68 -12.20 -15.71
N LEU A 52 -0.11 -12.71 -14.78
CA LEU A 52 -0.06 -14.11 -14.36
C LEU A 52 -0.83 -15.05 -15.30
N ASN A 53 -1.52 -14.55 -16.34
CA ASN A 53 -2.36 -15.34 -17.25
C ASN A 53 -3.25 -16.36 -16.52
N LEU A 54 -3.88 -15.92 -15.42
CA LEU A 54 -4.98 -16.63 -14.75
C LEU A 54 -6.32 -16.10 -15.28
#